data_AF-A0A9D2N3U1-F1
#
_entry.id   AF-A0A9D2N3U1-F1
#
_cell.length_a   1.000
_cell.length_b   1.000
_cell.length_c   1.000
_cell.angle_alpha   90.00
_cell.angle_beta   90.00
_cell.angle_gamma   90.00
#
_symmetry.space_group_name_H-M   'P 1'
#
loop_
_entity.id
_entity.type
_entity.pdbx_description
1 polymer ?
#
loop_
_entity_poly.entity_id
_entity_poly.type
_entity_poly.pdbx_seq_one_letter_code
_entity_poly.pdbx_strand_id
1 'polypeptide(L)'
;MEDILFFDIETTGLSPRTSRVFLIGTIEQSSQASFPVLTQFLSEAPTEEEERSLLCAFGSLASQKKYLVHFNGTSFDVPYLSHRYRYSGLENPLSSLIQIDLYRELSKISLFFRQMEDHRQKSFENLVHYPRKDKLSGKEMINFYQIYVKSREPDVQDLLLLHNQDDLKGMISLLPLGKLKDFLSGSFSVLGVDEIQEPSLEGYQKRELLFSLELPFSIPLRLTAATDLGRIAVEGSHGKAKVPLYEGTLKHFYPDYQNYYYLPYEDEAIHKSVAIYTDPARRRKAKASDCYKKFTGTFVAAPGNPPLPLLRESYNSSLAYALWPFADMSAAVLHAYLLGIFSSL
;
A
#
# COMPACT_ATOMS: atom_id res chain seq x y z
N MET A 1 -19.78 -6.42 -6.84
CA MET A 1 -19.40 -5.28 -7.71
C MET A 1 -20.61 -4.41 -8.07
N GLU A 2 -21.85 -4.87 -7.91
CA GLU A 2 -23.05 -4.11 -8.29
C GLU A 2 -23.21 -2.77 -7.54
N ASP A 3 -22.75 -2.70 -6.28
CA ASP A 3 -22.78 -1.48 -5.46
C ASP A 3 -21.65 -0.48 -5.74
N ILE A 4 -20.76 -0.80 -6.69
CA ILE A 4 -19.53 -0.04 -6.97
C ILE A 4 -19.69 0.68 -8.31
N LEU A 5 -19.39 1.99 -8.30
CA LEU A 5 -19.33 2.82 -9.49
C LEU A 5 -17.92 3.39 -9.63
N PHE A 6 -17.23 3.04 -10.71
CA PHE A 6 -16.02 3.74 -11.13
C PHE A 6 -16.43 5.00 -11.89
N PHE A 7 -15.76 6.12 -11.66
CA PHE A 7 -16.03 7.33 -12.44
C PHE A 7 -14.77 8.18 -12.66
N ASP A 8 -14.85 9.01 -13.70
CA ASP A 8 -13.85 9.99 -14.11
C ASP A 8 -14.55 11.12 -14.87
N ILE A 9 -14.06 12.36 -14.75
CA ILE A 9 -14.68 13.54 -15.37
C ILE A 9 -13.72 14.31 -16.28
N GLU A 10 -14.28 14.88 -17.35
CA GLU A 10 -13.59 15.89 -18.16
C GLU A 10 -14.26 17.25 -18.02
N THR A 11 -13.42 18.28 -17.94
CA THR A 11 -13.83 19.64 -17.63
C THR A 11 -13.25 20.62 -18.62
N THR A 12 -13.96 21.72 -18.89
CA THR A 12 -13.48 22.78 -19.78
C THR A 12 -12.41 23.68 -19.13
N GLY A 13 -11.94 23.32 -17.93
CA GLY A 13 -10.96 24.04 -17.14
C GLY A 13 -10.88 23.52 -15.71
N LEU A 14 -9.86 23.97 -14.96
CA LEU A 14 -9.57 23.45 -13.62
C LEU A 14 -10.43 24.05 -12.49
N SER A 15 -11.24 25.07 -12.77
CA SER A 15 -11.96 25.83 -11.74
C SER A 15 -13.48 25.70 -11.93
N PRO A 16 -14.20 25.02 -11.02
CA PRO A 16 -15.63 24.78 -11.19
C PRO A 16 -16.48 26.07 -11.14
N ARG A 17 -15.88 27.21 -10.81
CA ARG A 17 -16.52 28.54 -10.86
C ARG A 17 -16.58 29.12 -12.27
N THR A 18 -15.63 28.78 -13.13
CA THR A 18 -15.44 29.39 -14.45
C THR A 18 -15.48 28.38 -15.59
N SER A 19 -15.44 27.09 -15.28
CA SER A 19 -15.56 26.00 -16.24
C SER A 19 -16.73 25.07 -15.92
N ARG A 20 -17.01 24.16 -16.84
CA ARG A 20 -18.10 23.21 -16.81
C ARG A 20 -17.58 21.79 -16.93
N VAL A 21 -18.31 20.82 -16.38
CA VAL A 21 -18.09 19.41 -16.73
C VAL A 21 -18.74 19.13 -18.08
N PHE A 22 -18.03 18.47 -18.99
CA PHE A 22 -18.55 18.15 -20.31
C PHE A 22 -18.59 16.65 -20.61
N LEU A 23 -17.87 15.83 -19.84
CA LEU A 23 -17.93 14.38 -19.95
C LEU A 23 -17.88 13.79 -18.54
N ILE A 24 -18.78 12.86 -18.24
CA ILE A 24 -18.65 11.97 -17.09
C ILE A 24 -18.70 10.54 -17.60
N GLY A 25 -17.63 9.81 -17.37
CA GLY A 25 -17.57 8.39 -17.63
C GLY A 25 -17.87 7.60 -16.37
N THR A 26 -18.55 6.47 -16.52
CA THR A 26 -18.74 5.51 -15.44
C THR A 26 -18.57 4.07 -15.88
N ILE A 27 -18.03 3.22 -15.00
CA ILE A 27 -18.11 1.77 -15.15
C ILE A 27 -18.78 1.15 -13.93
N GLU A 28 -19.74 0.26 -14.17
CA GLU A 28 -20.41 -0.52 -13.13
C GLU A 28 -20.60 -1.98 -13.56
N GLN A 29 -20.78 -2.88 -12.59
CA GLN A 29 -21.28 -4.22 -12.88
C GLN A 29 -22.81 -4.21 -12.77
N SER A 30 -23.50 -4.37 -13.90
CA SER A 30 -24.96 -4.57 -13.90
C SER A 30 -25.30 -6.03 -13.61
N SER A 31 -26.40 -6.26 -12.90
CA SER A 31 -26.95 -7.60 -12.62
C SER A 31 -27.46 -8.32 -13.88
N GLN A 32 -27.75 -7.55 -14.93
CA GLN A 32 -28.25 -8.07 -16.21
C GLN A 32 -27.14 -8.34 -17.23
N ALA A 33 -25.90 -7.91 -16.96
CA ALA A 33 -24.79 -8.02 -17.89
C ALA A 33 -23.70 -8.95 -17.36
N SER A 34 -23.15 -9.80 -18.23
CA SER A 34 -22.03 -10.68 -17.88
C SER A 34 -20.70 -9.95 -17.70
N PHE A 35 -20.60 -8.70 -18.21
CA PHE A 35 -19.39 -7.87 -18.16
C PHE A 35 -19.71 -6.48 -17.62
N PRO A 36 -18.71 -5.76 -17.06
CA PRO A 36 -18.89 -4.37 -16.65
C PRO A 36 -19.37 -3.50 -17.80
N VAL A 37 -20.32 -2.62 -17.52
CA VAL A 37 -20.93 -1.70 -18.48
C VAL A 37 -20.24 -0.34 -18.36
N LEU A 38 -19.72 0.15 -19.48
CA LEU A 38 -19.23 1.52 -19.62
C LEU A 38 -20.38 2.43 -20.07
N THR A 39 -20.59 3.54 -19.38
CA THR A 39 -21.54 4.60 -19.78
C THR A 39 -20.82 5.94 -19.76
N GLN A 40 -21.02 6.75 -20.79
CA GLN A 40 -20.36 8.04 -20.94
C GLN A 40 -21.41 9.11 -21.25
N PHE A 41 -21.52 10.10 -20.38
CA PHE A 41 -22.44 11.22 -20.52
C PHE A 41 -21.67 12.41 -21.11
N LEU A 42 -21.82 12.65 -22.41
CA LEU A 42 -21.16 13.75 -23.13
C LEU A 42 -22.13 14.94 -23.30
N SER A 43 -21.69 16.13 -22.91
CA SER A 43 -22.38 17.40 -23.12
C SER A 43 -22.20 17.84 -24.56
N GLU A 44 -23.27 17.87 -25.33
CA GLU A 44 -23.19 18.12 -26.76
C GLU A 44 -23.04 19.61 -27.10
N ALA A 45 -23.54 20.49 -26.24
CA ALA A 45 -23.32 21.94 -26.35
C ALA A 45 -22.78 22.52 -25.03
N PRO A 46 -22.05 23.65 -25.07
CA PRO A 46 -21.47 24.28 -23.89
C PRO A 46 -22.50 25.19 -23.20
N THR A 47 -23.71 24.67 -22.95
CA THR A 47 -24.81 25.39 -22.30
C THR A 47 -25.01 24.91 -20.87
N GLU A 48 -25.72 25.70 -20.05
CA GLU A 48 -26.01 25.29 -18.67
C GLU A 48 -27.06 24.16 -18.63
N GLU A 49 -27.97 24.13 -19.59
CA GLU A 49 -29.00 23.09 -19.72
C GLU A 49 -28.40 21.72 -20.03
N GLU A 50 -27.40 21.65 -20.91
CA GLU A 50 -26.68 20.42 -21.24
C GLU A 50 -25.91 19.90 -20.02
N GLU A 51 -25.13 20.76 -19.36
CA GLU A 51 -24.41 20.37 -18.15
C GLU A 51 -25.36 19.91 -17.04
N ARG A 52 -26.50 20.59 -16.85
CA ARG A 52 -27.54 20.17 -15.90
C ARG A 52 -28.08 18.79 -16.25
N SER A 53 -28.34 18.51 -17.53
CA SER A 53 -28.87 17.22 -17.99
C SER A 53 -27.86 16.10 -17.74
N LEU A 54 -26.59 16.35 -18.05
CA LEU A 54 -25.47 15.46 -17.77
C LEU A 54 -25.36 15.16 -16.26
N LEU A 55 -25.42 16.18 -15.40
CA LEU A 55 -25.38 16.01 -13.94
C LEU A 55 -26.58 15.21 -13.42
N CYS A 56 -27.79 15.45 -13.93
CA CYS A 56 -28.98 14.68 -13.56
C CYS A 56 -28.85 13.20 -13.97
N ALA A 57 -28.33 12.92 -15.17
CA ALA A 57 -28.15 11.56 -15.66
C ALA A 57 -27.12 10.79 -14.83
N PHE A 58 -25.95 11.38 -14.59
CA PHE A 58 -24.93 10.80 -13.71
C PHE A 58 -25.47 10.62 -12.29
N GLY A 59 -26.18 11.62 -11.73
CA GLY A 59 -26.70 11.54 -10.38
C GLY A 59 -27.77 10.48 -10.17
N SER A 60 -28.60 10.23 -11.19
CA SER A 60 -29.59 9.15 -11.16
C SER A 60 -28.93 7.77 -11.09
N LEU A 61 -27.79 7.59 -11.77
CA LEU A 61 -26.99 6.36 -11.72
C LEU A 61 -26.25 6.24 -10.38
N ALA A 62 -25.54 7.30 -9.97
CA ALA A 62 -24.74 7.33 -8.76
C ALA A 62 -25.56 7.12 -7.49
N SER A 63 -26.80 7.62 -7.43
CA SER A 63 -27.68 7.46 -6.26
C SER A 63 -28.11 6.01 -5.99
N GLN A 64 -27.92 5.10 -6.94
CA GLN A 64 -28.23 3.67 -6.81
C GLN A 64 -27.06 2.86 -6.24
N LYS A 65 -25.96 3.53 -5.89
CA LYS A 65 -24.69 2.89 -5.54
C LYS A 65 -24.32 3.21 -4.10
N LYS A 66 -23.35 2.46 -3.59
CA LYS A 66 -22.82 2.64 -2.23
C LYS A 66 -21.39 3.13 -2.25
N TYR A 67 -20.60 2.70 -3.23
CA TYR A 67 -19.18 3.01 -3.34
C TYR A 67 -18.90 3.75 -4.64
N LEU A 68 -18.15 4.85 -4.53
CA LEU A 68 -17.66 5.61 -5.67
C LEU A 68 -16.14 5.47 -5.73
N VAL A 69 -15.64 4.83 -6.78
CA VAL A 69 -14.21 4.57 -7.00
C VAL A 69 -13.68 5.55 -8.04
N HIS A 70 -12.54 6.16 -7.74
CA HIS A 70 -11.89 7.13 -8.61
C HIS A 70 -10.38 7.14 -8.37
N PHE A 71 -9.62 7.77 -9.27
CA PHE A 71 -8.18 7.95 -9.11
C PHE A 71 -7.85 9.40 -8.80
N ASN A 72 -7.43 9.70 -7.56
CA ASN A 72 -7.13 11.07 -7.09
C ASN A 72 -8.31 12.07 -7.18
N GLY A 73 -9.52 11.60 -7.48
CA GLY A 73 -10.73 12.41 -7.52
C GLY A 73 -11.13 13.09 -6.21
N THR A 74 -10.61 12.66 -5.05
CA THR A 74 -10.84 13.40 -3.80
C THR A 74 -10.26 14.82 -3.88
N SER A 75 -9.18 14.98 -4.64
CA SER A 75 -8.46 16.24 -4.77
C SER A 75 -9.07 17.16 -5.83
N PHE A 76 -9.78 16.60 -6.82
CA PHE A 76 -10.28 17.34 -7.98
C PHE A 76 -11.74 17.02 -8.33
N ASP A 77 -12.03 15.81 -8.80
CA ASP A 77 -13.31 15.42 -9.40
C ASP A 77 -14.50 15.61 -8.44
N VAL A 78 -14.37 15.07 -7.22
CA VAL A 78 -15.41 15.11 -6.19
C VAL A 78 -15.74 16.55 -5.75
N PRO A 79 -14.76 17.41 -5.37
CA PRO A 79 -15.06 18.79 -5.05
C PRO A 79 -15.54 19.60 -6.27
N TYR A 80 -15.05 19.29 -7.48
CA TYR A 80 -15.49 19.94 -8.70
C TYR A 80 -16.99 19.67 -8.94
N LEU A 81 -17.40 18.40 -8.98
CA LEU A 81 -18.80 18.02 -9.17
C LEU A 81 -19.67 18.54 -8.03
N SER A 82 -19.23 18.45 -6.78
CA SER A 82 -19.98 18.98 -5.63
C SER A 82 -20.30 20.47 -5.78
N HIS A 83 -19.34 21.26 -6.29
CA HIS A 83 -19.59 22.65 -6.64
C HIS A 83 -20.58 22.80 -7.80
N ARG A 84 -20.45 22.02 -8.89
CA ARG A 84 -21.36 22.10 -10.04
C ARG A 84 -22.79 21.69 -9.69
N TYR A 85 -23.01 20.64 -8.90
CA TYR A 85 -24.33 20.29 -8.37
C TYR A 85 -24.95 21.44 -7.57
N ARG A 86 -24.18 22.04 -6.66
CA ARG A 86 -24.64 23.20 -5.87
C ARG A 86 -24.95 24.42 -6.75
N TYR A 87 -24.08 24.72 -7.71
CA TYR A 87 -24.27 25.84 -8.66
C TYR A 87 -25.57 25.66 -9.47
N SER A 88 -25.85 24.44 -9.92
CA SER A 88 -27.06 24.10 -10.66
C SER A 88 -28.29 23.91 -9.77
N GLY A 89 -28.20 24.08 -8.45
CA GLY A 89 -29.32 23.86 -7.53
C GLY A 89 -29.84 22.41 -7.54
N LEU A 90 -28.96 21.44 -7.79
CA LEU A 90 -29.25 20.01 -7.77
C LEU A 90 -28.78 19.40 -6.45
N GLU A 91 -29.45 18.33 -6.01
CA GLU A 91 -28.98 17.50 -4.90
C GLU A 91 -27.68 16.80 -5.29
N ASN A 92 -26.70 16.76 -4.38
CA ASN A 92 -25.39 16.17 -4.64
C ASN A 92 -25.36 14.68 -4.23
N PRO A 93 -25.40 13.73 -5.18
CA PRO A 93 -25.42 12.30 -4.88
C PRO A 93 -24.09 11.80 -4.32
N LEU A 94 -22.98 12.52 -4.53
CA LEU A 94 -21.66 12.08 -4.04
C LEU A 94 -21.57 12.11 -2.51
N SER A 95 -22.42 12.91 -1.85
CA SER A 95 -22.37 13.10 -0.39
C SER A 95 -22.79 11.86 0.41
N SER A 96 -23.60 10.97 -0.17
CA SER A 96 -24.05 9.72 0.45
C SER A 96 -23.17 8.52 0.12
N LEU A 97 -22.24 8.67 -0.83
CA LEU A 97 -21.39 7.57 -1.33
C LEU A 97 -20.09 7.45 -0.53
N ILE A 98 -19.69 6.20 -0.27
CA ILE A 98 -18.38 5.89 0.31
C ILE A 98 -17.32 6.05 -0.78
N GLN A 99 -16.45 7.03 -0.60
CA GLN A 99 -15.39 7.36 -1.55
C GLN A 99 -14.21 6.39 -1.41
N ILE A 100 -13.77 5.81 -2.53
CA ILE A 100 -12.59 4.95 -2.62
C ILE A 100 -11.62 5.59 -3.63
N ASP A 101 -10.62 6.27 -3.09
CA ASP A 101 -9.58 6.90 -3.88
C ASP A 101 -8.40 5.95 -4.09
N LEU A 102 -8.26 5.40 -5.29
CA LEU A 102 -7.21 4.42 -5.59
C LEU A 102 -5.80 5.00 -5.45
N TYR A 103 -5.60 6.28 -5.77
CA TYR A 103 -4.31 6.94 -5.57
C TYR A 103 -3.90 6.92 -4.10
N ARG A 104 -4.86 7.21 -3.20
CA ARG A 104 -4.62 7.19 -1.75
C ARG A 104 -4.42 5.79 -1.20
N GLU A 105 -5.15 4.80 -1.70
CA GLU A 105 -4.94 3.40 -1.30
C GLU A 105 -3.57 2.89 -1.73
N LEU A 106 -3.12 3.19 -2.95
CA LEU A 106 -1.78 2.82 -3.43
C LEU A 106 -0.66 3.59 -2.73
N SER A 107 -0.89 4.85 -2.36
CA SER A 107 0.08 5.66 -1.62
C SER A 107 0.42 5.08 -0.24
N LYS A 108 -0.52 4.39 0.41
CA LYS A 108 -0.30 3.72 1.71
C LYS A 108 0.67 2.54 1.62
N ILE A 109 0.89 2.01 0.42
CA ILE A 109 1.81 0.89 0.14
C ILE A 109 2.94 1.34 -0.81
N SER A 110 3.30 2.63 -0.74
CA SER A 110 4.28 3.30 -1.60
C SER A 110 5.66 2.63 -1.64
N LEU A 111 6.01 1.80 -0.64
CA LEU A 111 7.24 1.01 -0.62
C LEU A 111 7.46 0.19 -1.91
N PHE A 112 6.40 -0.38 -2.48
CA PHE A 112 6.47 -1.13 -3.75
C PHE A 112 6.63 -0.25 -4.99
N PHE A 113 6.42 1.06 -4.84
CA PHE A 113 6.32 2.04 -5.93
C PHE A 113 7.36 3.16 -5.82
N ARG A 114 8.33 3.07 -4.91
CA ARG A 114 9.38 4.11 -4.70
C ARG A 114 10.28 4.31 -5.92
N GLN A 115 10.39 3.31 -6.79
CA GLN A 115 11.23 3.35 -7.99
C GLN A 115 10.51 4.00 -9.19
N MET A 116 9.21 4.28 -9.07
CA MET A 116 8.46 4.95 -10.14
C MET A 116 8.81 6.44 -10.19
N GLU A 117 8.90 6.99 -11.40
CA GLU A 117 9.20 8.42 -11.62
C GLU A 117 8.12 9.33 -11.04
N ASP A 118 6.86 8.90 -11.13
CA ASP A 118 5.72 9.56 -10.52
C ASP A 118 4.60 8.54 -10.24
N HIS A 119 3.54 9.00 -9.56
CA HIS A 119 2.39 8.19 -9.17
C HIS A 119 1.10 8.62 -9.87
N ARG A 120 1.20 9.11 -11.10
CA ARG A 120 0.03 9.36 -11.96
C ARG A 120 -0.57 8.03 -12.39
N GLN A 121 -1.86 8.05 -12.76
CA GLN A 121 -2.56 6.84 -13.20
C GLN A 121 -1.83 6.14 -14.36
N LYS A 122 -1.43 6.91 -15.38
CA LYS A 122 -0.65 6.42 -16.55
C LYS A 122 0.63 5.67 -16.14
N SER A 123 1.27 6.07 -15.04
CA SER A 123 2.49 5.41 -14.55
C SER A 123 2.18 4.04 -13.93
N PHE A 124 1.08 3.92 -13.20
CA PHE A 124 0.59 2.63 -12.70
C PHE A 124 0.06 1.73 -13.83
N GLU A 125 -0.60 2.30 -14.84
CA GLU A 125 -1.04 1.59 -16.04
C GLU A 125 0.14 0.97 -16.79
N ASN A 126 1.21 1.73 -16.99
CA ASN A 126 2.45 1.24 -17.60
C ASN A 126 3.07 0.08 -16.79
N LEU A 127 3.06 0.21 -15.46
CA LEU A 127 3.55 -0.83 -14.55
C LEU A 127 2.77 -2.15 -14.71
N VAL A 128 1.44 -2.09 -14.85
CA VAL A 128 0.59 -3.28 -15.08
C VAL A 128 0.45 -3.66 -16.55
N HIS A 129 1.20 -3.00 -17.44
CA HIS A 129 1.15 -3.20 -18.89
C HIS A 129 -0.25 -3.02 -19.50
N TYR A 130 -1.04 -2.07 -18.98
CA TYR A 130 -2.33 -1.71 -19.57
C TYR A 130 -2.12 -1.07 -20.97
N PRO A 131 -2.75 -1.60 -22.04
CA PRO A 131 -2.51 -1.14 -23.41
C PRO A 131 -3.33 0.11 -23.74
N ARG A 132 -2.97 1.24 -23.14
CA ARG A 132 -3.62 2.54 -23.39
C ARG A 132 -3.48 2.95 -24.87
N LYS A 133 -4.58 3.39 -25.47
CA LYS A 133 -4.65 3.85 -26.87
C LYS A 133 -4.78 5.36 -26.97
N ASP A 134 -5.32 5.99 -25.94
CA ASP A 134 -5.43 7.43 -25.77
C ASP A 134 -4.07 8.12 -25.97
N LYS A 135 -4.10 9.20 -26.75
CA LYS A 135 -2.95 10.05 -27.06
C LYS A 135 -3.11 11.49 -26.55
N LEU A 136 -4.31 11.85 -26.09
CA LEU A 136 -4.60 13.21 -25.65
C LEU A 136 -4.13 13.42 -24.21
N SER A 137 -3.68 14.64 -23.94
CA SER A 137 -3.53 15.17 -22.59
C SER A 137 -4.81 15.89 -22.16
N GLY A 138 -5.02 16.05 -20.85
CA GLY A 138 -6.18 16.78 -20.33
C GLY A 138 -6.24 18.25 -20.82
N LYS A 139 -5.11 18.87 -21.18
CA LYS A 139 -5.12 20.20 -21.82
C LYS A 139 -5.63 20.16 -23.26
N GLU A 140 -5.28 19.11 -24.00
CA GLU A 140 -5.76 18.92 -25.37
C GLU A 140 -7.24 18.57 -25.39
N MET A 141 -7.73 17.79 -24.41
CA MET A 141 -9.16 17.47 -24.25
C MET A 141 -10.06 18.71 -24.27
N ILE A 142 -9.64 19.80 -23.61
CA ILE A 142 -10.37 21.07 -23.60
C ILE A 142 -10.48 21.64 -25.03
N ASN A 143 -9.39 21.63 -25.80
CA ASN A 143 -9.38 22.16 -27.16
C ASN A 143 -10.19 21.28 -28.11
N PHE A 144 -10.05 19.95 -28.00
CA PHE A 144 -10.81 19.00 -28.81
C PHE A 144 -12.32 19.09 -28.53
N TYR A 145 -12.72 19.33 -27.28
CA TYR A 145 -14.13 19.59 -26.96
C TYR A 145 -14.67 20.85 -27.65
N GLN A 146 -13.89 21.94 -27.67
CA GLN A 146 -14.28 23.16 -28.38
C GLN A 146 -14.40 22.95 -29.89
N ILE A 147 -13.57 22.09 -30.48
CA ILE A 147 -13.68 21.69 -31.88
C ILE A 147 -14.95 20.86 -32.08
N TYR A 148 -15.18 19.83 -31.27
CA TYR A 148 -16.34 18.95 -31.34
C TYR A 148 -17.66 19.74 -31.32
N VAL A 149 -17.81 20.67 -30.37
CA VAL A 149 -19.03 21.51 -30.25
C VAL A 149 -19.35 22.25 -31.56
N LYS A 150 -18.32 22.70 -32.30
CA LYS A 150 -18.46 23.47 -33.54
C LYS A 150 -18.60 22.59 -34.77
N SER A 151 -17.81 21.52 -34.88
CA SER A 151 -17.73 20.69 -36.08
C SER A 151 -18.74 19.55 -36.08
N ARG A 152 -19.08 19.01 -34.90
CA ARG A 152 -19.87 17.78 -34.71
C ARG A 152 -19.30 16.57 -35.45
N GLU A 153 -17.98 16.58 -35.66
CA GLU A 153 -17.28 15.50 -36.33
C GLU A 153 -17.21 14.25 -35.43
N PRO A 154 -17.64 13.08 -35.93
CA PRO A 154 -17.58 11.81 -35.20
C PRO A 154 -16.18 11.45 -34.72
N ASP A 155 -15.14 11.69 -35.54
CA ASP A 155 -13.76 11.37 -35.20
C ASP A 155 -13.27 12.13 -33.95
N VAL A 156 -13.69 13.39 -33.80
CA VAL A 156 -13.35 14.21 -32.62
C VAL A 156 -14.09 13.70 -31.39
N GLN A 157 -15.37 13.30 -31.56
CA GLN A 157 -16.16 12.68 -30.50
C GLN A 157 -15.51 11.38 -30.01
N ASP A 158 -15.12 10.50 -30.94
CA ASP A 158 -14.49 9.22 -30.63
C ASP A 158 -13.18 9.41 -29.85
N LEU A 159 -12.39 10.44 -30.17
CA LEU A 159 -11.18 10.78 -29.43
C LEU A 159 -11.48 11.22 -27.97
N LEU A 160 -12.52 12.04 -27.78
CA LEU A 160 -12.94 12.47 -26.43
C LEU A 160 -13.43 11.28 -25.60
N LEU A 161 -14.26 10.43 -26.19
CA LEU A 161 -14.80 9.24 -25.53
C LEU A 161 -13.69 8.22 -25.25
N LEU A 162 -12.74 8.04 -26.16
CA LEU A 162 -11.61 7.13 -25.98
C LEU A 162 -10.73 7.52 -24.78
N HIS A 163 -10.45 8.81 -24.60
CA HIS A 163 -9.63 9.30 -23.49
C HIS A 163 -10.22 8.87 -22.14
N ASN A 164 -11.46 9.29 -21.88
CA ASN A 164 -12.17 8.97 -20.64
C ASN A 164 -12.45 7.46 -20.49
N GLN A 165 -12.68 6.74 -21.60
CA GLN A 165 -12.79 5.28 -21.58
C GLN A 165 -11.49 4.63 -21.09
N ASP A 166 -10.34 5.08 -21.59
CA ASP A 166 -9.04 4.54 -21.21
C ASP A 166 -8.69 4.88 -19.76
N ASP A 167 -9.05 6.06 -19.26
CA ASP A 167 -8.88 6.39 -17.84
C ASP A 167 -9.72 5.48 -16.94
N LEU A 168 -10.97 5.19 -17.29
CA LEU A 168 -11.79 4.28 -16.50
C LEU A 168 -11.31 2.83 -16.55
N LYS A 169 -10.97 2.32 -17.73
CA LYS A 169 -10.47 0.94 -17.89
C LYS A 169 -9.08 0.78 -17.29
N GLY A 170 -8.23 1.78 -17.43
CA GLY A 170 -6.93 1.88 -16.79
C GLY A 170 -7.08 1.78 -15.28
N MET A 171 -8.02 2.50 -14.69
CA MET A 171 -8.32 2.42 -13.25
C MET A 171 -8.71 1.00 -12.79
N ILE A 172 -9.54 0.30 -13.56
CA ILE A 172 -9.91 -1.10 -13.27
C ILE A 172 -8.69 -2.03 -13.33
N SER A 173 -7.77 -1.79 -14.27
CA SER A 173 -6.54 -2.59 -14.39
C SER A 173 -5.63 -2.49 -13.16
N LEU A 174 -5.79 -1.45 -12.32
CA LEU A 174 -5.01 -1.25 -11.10
C LEU A 174 -5.55 -2.02 -9.89
N LEU A 175 -6.80 -2.52 -9.93
CA LEU A 175 -7.44 -3.19 -8.78
C LEU A 175 -6.61 -4.34 -8.17
N PRO A 176 -5.91 -5.19 -8.95
CA PRO A 176 -5.07 -6.24 -8.40
C PRO A 176 -3.95 -5.71 -7.49
N LEU A 177 -3.44 -4.49 -7.72
CA LEU A 177 -2.41 -3.87 -6.87
C LEU A 177 -2.91 -3.63 -5.45
N GLY A 178 -4.22 -3.43 -5.26
CA GLY A 178 -4.83 -3.28 -3.94
C GLY A 178 -4.61 -4.50 -3.02
N LYS A 179 -4.37 -5.69 -3.60
CA LYS A 179 -4.10 -6.93 -2.85
C LYS A 179 -2.75 -6.94 -2.12
N LEU A 180 -1.85 -6.02 -2.46
CA LEU A 180 -0.61 -5.82 -1.70
C LEU A 180 -0.89 -5.41 -0.25
N LYS A 181 -2.00 -4.72 0.01
CA LYS A 181 -2.44 -4.38 1.37
C LYS A 181 -2.83 -5.63 2.15
N ASP A 182 -3.59 -6.53 1.51
CA ASP A 182 -3.97 -7.82 2.10
C ASP A 182 -2.70 -8.63 2.43
N PHE A 183 -1.73 -8.66 1.52
CA PHE A 183 -0.42 -9.29 1.74
C PHE A 183 0.33 -8.70 2.95
N LEU A 184 0.52 -7.37 2.99
CA LEU A 184 1.20 -6.70 4.10
C LEU A 184 0.46 -6.85 5.44
N SER A 185 -0.87 -7.06 5.41
CA SER A 185 -1.68 -7.32 6.60
C SER A 185 -1.64 -8.77 7.09
N GLY A 186 -0.91 -9.66 6.42
CA GLY A 186 -0.74 -11.05 6.85
C GLY A 186 -1.48 -12.09 6.01
N SER A 187 -2.04 -11.72 4.85
CA SER A 187 -2.75 -12.68 3.99
C SER A 187 -1.78 -13.50 3.14
N PHE A 188 -1.04 -14.40 3.77
CA PHE A 188 -0.09 -15.31 3.16
C PHE A 188 0.15 -16.54 4.06
N SER A 189 0.65 -17.63 3.47
CA SER A 189 1.14 -18.81 4.17
C SER A 189 2.66 -18.94 3.98
N VAL A 190 3.38 -19.38 5.01
CA VAL A 190 4.82 -19.65 4.92
C VAL A 190 5.03 -21.09 4.45
N LEU A 191 5.65 -21.25 3.28
CA LEU A 191 5.97 -22.57 2.71
C LEU A 191 7.28 -23.14 3.24
N GLY A 192 8.24 -22.27 3.54
CA GLY A 192 9.56 -22.67 4.01
C GLY A 192 10.49 -21.48 4.22
N VAL A 193 11.63 -21.75 4.84
CA VAL A 193 12.71 -20.80 5.09
C VAL A 193 14.05 -21.48 4.85
N ASP A 194 14.87 -20.86 4.02
CA ASP A 194 16.21 -21.33 3.68
C ASP A 194 17.24 -20.28 4.09
N GLU A 195 18.41 -20.71 4.53
CA GLU A 195 19.54 -19.80 4.70
C GLU A 195 20.33 -19.71 3.39
N ILE A 196 20.52 -18.49 2.90
CA ILE A 196 21.23 -18.20 1.66
C ILE A 196 22.45 -17.32 1.92
N GLN A 197 23.43 -17.39 1.03
CA GLN A 197 24.61 -16.55 1.03
C GLN A 197 24.72 -15.82 -0.31
N GLU A 198 24.81 -14.50 -0.27
CA GLU A 198 24.99 -13.66 -1.45
C GLU A 198 26.24 -12.78 -1.31
N PRO A 199 27.05 -12.64 -2.38
CA PRO A 199 28.18 -11.73 -2.37
C PRO A 199 27.69 -10.28 -2.24
N SER A 200 28.18 -9.57 -1.23
CA SER A 200 27.97 -8.14 -1.10
C SER A 200 28.83 -7.35 -2.10
N LEU A 201 28.44 -6.10 -2.36
CA LEU A 201 29.23 -5.16 -3.17
C LEU A 201 30.62 -4.90 -2.57
N GLU A 202 30.78 -5.12 -1.27
CA GLU A 202 32.02 -4.92 -0.50
C GLU A 202 32.87 -6.20 -0.41
N GLY A 203 32.48 -7.27 -1.11
CA GLY A 203 33.27 -8.51 -1.24
C GLY A 203 33.13 -9.51 -0.10
N TYR A 204 32.38 -9.18 0.98
CA TYR A 204 32.01 -10.17 2.01
C TYR A 204 30.74 -10.93 1.62
N GLN A 205 30.59 -12.16 2.14
CA GLN A 205 29.37 -12.96 1.98
C GLN A 205 28.31 -12.50 2.98
N LYS A 206 27.17 -12.05 2.48
CA LYS A 206 26.02 -11.68 3.31
C LYS A 206 25.14 -12.90 3.50
N ARG A 207 24.96 -13.33 4.75
CA ARG A 207 24.01 -14.39 5.12
C ARG A 207 22.61 -13.79 5.28
N GLU A 208 21.62 -14.39 4.64
CA GLU A 208 20.22 -13.95 4.71
C GLU A 208 19.29 -15.17 4.83
N LEU A 209 18.11 -14.96 5.41
CA LEU A 209 17.02 -15.94 5.36
C LEU A 209 16.12 -15.63 4.17
N LEU A 210 15.80 -16.64 3.38
CA LEU A 210 14.84 -16.59 2.30
C LEU A 210 13.57 -17.34 2.70
N PHE A 211 12.51 -16.59 2.98
CA PHE A 211 11.18 -17.12 3.20
C PHE A 211 10.46 -17.27 1.86
N SER A 212 9.88 -18.44 1.63
CA SER A 212 9.00 -18.72 0.49
C SER A 212 7.55 -18.69 0.95
N LEU A 213 6.71 -17.92 0.25
CA LEU A 213 5.33 -17.62 0.66
C LEU A 213 4.34 -17.99 -0.43
N GLU A 214 3.14 -18.41 -0.01
CA GLU A 214 1.97 -18.62 -0.86
C GLU A 214 0.89 -17.58 -0.53
N LEU A 215 0.27 -17.02 -1.57
CA LEU A 215 -0.75 -15.99 -1.48
C LEU A 215 -2.11 -16.56 -1.89
N PRO A 216 -3.21 -16.21 -1.21
CA PRO A 216 -4.56 -16.62 -1.60
C PRO A 216 -5.11 -15.84 -2.81
N PHE A 217 -4.30 -14.98 -3.42
CA PHE A 217 -4.62 -14.14 -4.58
C PHE A 217 -3.41 -14.03 -5.48
N SER A 218 -3.62 -13.54 -6.71
CA SER A 218 -2.57 -13.35 -7.70
C SER A 218 -2.22 -11.87 -7.89
N ILE A 219 -0.94 -11.53 -7.84
CA ILE A 219 -0.41 -10.23 -8.26
C ILE A 219 0.08 -10.35 -9.71
N PRO A 220 -0.41 -9.51 -10.64
CA PRO A 220 -0.22 -9.74 -12.09
C PRO A 220 1.20 -9.44 -12.60
N LEU A 221 2.07 -8.87 -11.77
CA LEU A 221 3.46 -8.59 -12.10
C LEU A 221 4.37 -8.78 -10.90
N ARG A 222 5.67 -8.87 -11.17
CA ARG A 222 6.68 -8.90 -10.12
C ARG A 222 6.88 -7.52 -9.50
N LEU A 223 6.55 -7.39 -8.22
CA LEU A 223 6.80 -6.18 -7.44
C LEU A 223 7.82 -6.45 -6.35
N THR A 224 8.69 -5.47 -6.10
CA THR A 224 9.72 -5.57 -5.06
C THR A 224 9.69 -4.37 -4.14
N ALA A 225 10.01 -4.63 -2.88
CA ALA A 225 10.06 -3.66 -1.81
C ALA A 225 11.32 -3.93 -0.99
N ALA A 226 12.03 -2.88 -0.56
CA ALA A 226 13.27 -3.03 0.20
C ALA A 226 13.38 -1.97 1.30
N THR A 227 13.85 -2.41 2.46
CA THR A 227 14.22 -1.58 3.60
C THR A 227 15.48 -2.16 4.25
N ASP A 228 15.95 -1.53 5.33
CA ASP A 228 17.07 -2.04 6.12
C ASP A 228 16.75 -3.37 6.83
N LEU A 229 15.46 -3.65 7.05
CA LEU A 229 14.99 -4.87 7.71
C LEU A 229 14.88 -6.07 6.76
N GLY A 230 14.81 -5.83 5.45
CA GLY A 230 14.67 -6.91 4.48
C GLY A 230 14.17 -6.47 3.12
N ARG A 231 13.98 -7.46 2.25
CA ARG A 231 13.46 -7.28 0.90
C ARG A 231 12.30 -8.21 0.66
N ILE A 232 11.26 -7.72 -0.01
CA ILE A 232 10.11 -8.51 -0.42
C ILE A 232 10.07 -8.53 -1.94
N ALA A 233 9.71 -9.67 -2.51
CA ALA A 233 9.25 -9.79 -3.88
C ALA A 233 7.92 -10.55 -3.90
N VAL A 234 6.94 -10.09 -4.66
CA VAL A 234 5.67 -10.79 -4.90
C VAL A 234 5.40 -10.88 -6.39
N GLU A 235 4.91 -12.04 -6.84
CA GLU A 235 4.59 -12.31 -8.23
C GLU A 235 3.62 -13.50 -8.33
N GLY A 236 2.53 -13.32 -9.06
CA GLY A 236 1.46 -14.32 -9.13
C GLY A 236 0.92 -14.63 -7.74
N SER A 237 0.74 -15.91 -7.43
CA SER A 237 0.31 -16.40 -6.11
C SER A 237 1.47 -16.67 -5.15
N HIS A 238 2.67 -16.13 -5.41
CA HIS A 238 3.86 -16.42 -4.62
C HIS A 238 4.54 -15.15 -4.11
N GLY A 239 5.15 -15.27 -2.94
CA GLY A 239 5.97 -14.22 -2.35
C GLY A 239 7.32 -14.76 -1.89
N LYS A 240 8.30 -13.87 -1.80
CA LYS A 240 9.62 -14.12 -1.21
C LYS A 240 9.97 -12.98 -0.27
N ALA A 241 10.43 -13.29 0.93
CA ALA A 241 10.98 -12.31 1.84
C ALA A 241 12.42 -12.68 2.20
N LYS A 242 13.34 -11.75 2.01
CA LYS A 242 14.74 -11.87 2.43
C LYS A 242 14.97 -11.04 3.67
N VAL A 243 15.53 -11.65 4.72
CA VAL A 243 15.88 -10.96 5.96
C VAL A 243 17.36 -11.19 6.28
N PRO A 244 18.16 -10.14 6.51
CA PRO A 244 19.57 -10.30 6.85
C PRO A 244 19.76 -10.98 8.21
N LEU A 245 20.75 -11.88 8.28
CA LEU A 245 21.22 -12.44 9.54
C LEU A 245 22.27 -11.51 10.16
N TYR A 246 22.19 -11.37 11.49
CA TYR A 246 23.16 -10.64 12.30
C TYR A 246 23.94 -11.62 13.17
N GLU A 247 25.26 -11.64 13.05
CA GLU A 247 26.14 -12.42 13.92
C GLU A 247 26.79 -11.50 14.95
N GLY A 248 26.73 -11.87 16.22
CA GLY A 248 27.35 -11.05 17.25
C GLY A 248 26.95 -11.45 18.65
N THR A 249 26.97 -10.48 19.56
CA THR A 249 26.54 -10.64 20.94
C THR A 249 25.50 -9.58 21.28
N LEU A 250 24.30 -10.03 21.63
CA LEU A 250 23.19 -9.17 22.04
C LEU A 250 22.83 -9.41 23.50
N LYS A 251 21.97 -8.55 24.05
CA LYS A 251 21.61 -8.52 25.47
C LYS A 251 20.11 -8.71 25.65
N HIS A 252 19.72 -9.61 26.53
CA HIS A 252 18.37 -9.68 27.07
C HIS A 252 18.29 -8.82 28.32
N PHE A 253 17.48 -7.76 28.31
CA PHE A 253 17.30 -6.88 29.47
C PHE A 253 16.10 -7.34 30.29
N TYR A 254 16.32 -7.64 31.58
CA TYR A 254 15.25 -8.08 32.48
C TYR A 254 14.41 -6.88 32.94
N PRO A 255 13.08 -6.87 32.72
CA PRO A 255 12.23 -5.76 33.13
C PRO A 255 12.18 -5.56 34.65
N ASP A 256 12.28 -6.64 35.42
CA ASP A 256 12.23 -6.66 36.88
C ASP A 256 13.61 -6.48 37.53
N TYR A 257 14.41 -5.55 37.00
CA TYR A 257 15.79 -5.28 37.41
C TYR A 257 16.00 -5.08 38.92
N GLN A 258 14.95 -4.66 39.63
CA GLN A 258 14.95 -4.48 41.09
C GLN A 258 15.23 -5.78 41.86
N ASN A 259 15.01 -6.93 41.23
CA ASN A 259 15.27 -8.27 41.76
C ASN A 259 16.64 -8.85 41.38
N TYR A 260 17.49 -8.04 40.78
CA TYR A 260 18.80 -8.45 40.29
C TYR A 260 19.94 -7.66 40.93
N TYR A 261 21.08 -8.32 41.05
CA TYR A 261 22.37 -7.70 41.28
C TYR A 261 23.19 -7.77 39.99
N TYR A 262 23.96 -6.72 39.72
CA TYR A 262 24.91 -6.68 38.62
C TYR A 262 26.31 -6.97 39.14
N LEU A 263 27.03 -7.82 38.40
CA LEU A 263 28.41 -8.21 38.66
C LEU A 263 29.34 -7.44 37.69
N PRO A 264 30.08 -6.40 38.15
CA PRO A 264 30.84 -5.54 37.24
C PRO A 264 32.03 -6.21 36.55
N TYR A 265 32.61 -7.25 37.15
CA TYR A 265 33.77 -7.95 36.57
C TYR A 265 33.34 -8.98 35.52
N GLU A 266 32.21 -9.65 35.75
CA GLU A 266 31.62 -10.65 34.88
C GLU A 266 30.73 -10.04 33.78
N ASP A 267 30.32 -8.77 33.94
CA ASP A 267 29.41 -8.04 33.05
C ASP A 267 28.09 -8.78 32.79
N GLU A 268 27.48 -9.26 33.88
CA GLU A 268 26.23 -10.03 33.87
C GLU A 268 25.35 -9.68 35.08
N ALA A 269 24.04 -9.76 34.90
CA ALA A 269 23.06 -9.64 35.98
C ALA A 269 22.63 -11.00 36.53
N ILE A 270 22.58 -11.11 37.85
CA ILE A 270 22.14 -12.32 38.56
C ILE A 270 20.94 -12.02 39.47
N HIS A 271 19.96 -12.91 39.49
CA HIS A 271 18.79 -12.76 40.36
C HIS A 271 19.19 -12.90 41.84
N LYS A 272 18.50 -12.21 42.75
CA LYS A 272 18.73 -12.22 44.20
C LYS A 272 18.87 -13.64 44.79
N SER A 273 18.10 -14.60 44.29
CA SER A 273 18.13 -16.00 44.75
C SER A 273 19.46 -16.71 44.46
N VAL A 274 20.13 -16.36 43.36
CA VAL A 274 21.44 -16.92 42.97
C VAL A 274 22.57 -16.13 43.61
N ALA A 275 22.34 -14.83 43.85
CA ALA A 275 23.34 -13.97 44.46
C ALA A 275 23.77 -14.43 45.86
N ILE A 276 22.99 -15.23 46.59
CA ILE A 276 23.42 -15.76 47.91
C ILE A 276 24.78 -16.47 47.87
N TYR A 277 25.22 -16.98 46.71
CA TYR A 277 26.50 -17.64 46.51
C TYR A 277 27.63 -16.71 46.01
N THR A 278 27.38 -15.41 45.87
CA THR A 278 28.36 -14.42 45.41
C THR A 278 28.76 -13.44 46.50
N ASP A 279 30.05 -13.07 46.51
CA ASP A 279 30.63 -12.11 47.45
C ASP A 279 29.91 -10.75 47.37
N PRO A 280 29.34 -10.23 48.48
CA PRO A 280 28.70 -8.92 48.53
C PRO A 280 29.56 -7.76 48.01
N ALA A 281 30.88 -7.82 48.13
CA ALA A 281 31.79 -6.78 47.64
C ALA A 281 31.90 -6.76 46.11
N ARG A 282 31.56 -7.87 45.44
CA ARG A 282 31.68 -8.04 43.98
C ARG A 282 30.39 -7.74 43.22
N ARG A 283 29.33 -7.35 43.93
CA ARG A 283 28.01 -7.11 43.34
C ARG A 283 27.44 -5.76 43.75
N ARG A 284 26.66 -5.15 42.87
CA ARG A 284 25.87 -3.94 43.17
C ARG A 284 24.42 -4.15 42.75
N LYS A 285 23.48 -3.37 43.30
CA LYS A 285 22.09 -3.40 42.82
C LYS A 285 22.06 -3.08 41.32
N ALA A 286 21.36 -3.90 40.54
CA ALA A 286 21.24 -3.66 39.11
C ALA A 286 20.40 -2.41 38.82
N LYS A 287 20.72 -1.72 37.74
CA LYS A 287 19.96 -0.67 37.07
C LYS A 287 19.28 -1.28 35.84
N ALA A 288 18.24 -0.65 35.35
CA ALA A 288 17.57 -1.14 34.13
C ALA A 288 18.56 -1.30 32.94
N SER A 289 19.54 -0.40 32.84
CA SER A 289 20.55 -0.40 31.76
C SER A 289 21.65 -1.45 31.87
N ASP A 290 21.90 -2.02 33.05
CA ASP A 290 22.93 -3.05 33.28
C ASP A 290 22.34 -4.40 33.74
N CYS A 291 21.02 -4.47 33.91
CA CYS A 291 20.31 -5.70 34.23
C CYS A 291 20.06 -6.55 32.98
N TYR A 292 21.10 -7.19 32.47
CA TYR A 292 21.01 -8.03 31.29
C TYR A 292 21.79 -9.33 31.35
N LYS A 293 21.47 -10.22 30.42
CA LYS A 293 22.25 -11.41 30.06
C LYS A 293 22.70 -11.33 28.61
N LYS A 294 23.97 -11.67 28.34
CA LYS A 294 24.52 -11.70 26.98
C LYS A 294 24.22 -13.02 26.28
N PHE A 295 23.95 -12.94 24.99
CA PHE A 295 23.72 -14.05 24.08
C PHE A 295 24.59 -13.85 22.85
N THR A 296 25.45 -14.83 22.55
CA THR A 296 26.29 -14.83 21.34
C THR A 296 25.74 -15.85 20.37
N GLY A 297 25.59 -15.47 19.10
CA GLY A 297 25.03 -16.35 18.07
C GLY A 297 24.60 -15.59 16.83
N THR A 298 23.64 -16.18 16.13
CA THR A 298 23.01 -15.61 14.94
C THR A 298 21.62 -15.10 15.31
N PHE A 299 21.25 -13.94 14.78
CA PHE A 299 20.01 -13.25 15.10
C PHE A 299 19.34 -12.72 13.86
N VAL A 300 18.06 -12.43 13.97
CA VAL A 300 17.27 -11.70 12.98
C VAL A 300 16.59 -10.51 13.61
N ALA A 301 16.41 -9.43 12.86
CA ALA A 301 15.64 -8.28 13.32
C ALA A 301 14.21 -8.72 13.64
N ALA A 302 13.67 -8.31 14.78
CA ALA A 302 12.35 -8.72 15.27
C ALA A 302 11.49 -7.50 15.66
N PRO A 303 11.11 -6.67 14.69
CA PRO A 303 10.22 -5.53 14.93
C PRO A 303 8.77 -6.00 15.13
N GLY A 304 7.90 -5.14 15.67
CA GLY A 304 6.48 -5.48 15.90
C GLY A 304 6.19 -6.36 17.11
N ASN A 305 7.19 -6.61 17.97
CA ASN A 305 7.10 -7.40 19.21
C ASN A 305 6.52 -8.82 18.98
N PRO A 306 7.16 -9.64 18.13
CA PRO A 306 6.72 -11.02 17.89
C PRO A 306 6.78 -11.83 19.19
N PRO A 307 6.07 -12.99 19.27
CA PRO A 307 6.08 -13.87 20.44
C PRO A 307 7.40 -14.66 20.56
N LEU A 308 8.52 -13.94 20.52
CA LEU A 308 9.89 -14.45 20.53
C LEU A 308 10.68 -13.74 21.63
N PRO A 309 11.64 -14.42 22.28
CA PRO A 309 12.56 -13.75 23.20
C PRO A 309 13.35 -12.66 22.48
N LEU A 310 13.16 -11.41 22.91
CA LEU A 310 13.79 -10.25 22.30
C LEU A 310 15.13 -9.90 22.97
N LEU A 311 16.08 -9.54 22.12
CA LEU A 311 17.44 -9.16 22.44
C LEU A 311 17.75 -7.80 21.80
N ARG A 312 18.67 -7.04 22.40
CA ARG A 312 19.06 -5.70 21.94
C ARG A 312 20.56 -5.50 22.08
N GLU A 313 21.14 -4.61 21.28
CA GLU A 313 22.55 -4.22 21.42
C GLU A 313 22.79 -3.43 22.71
N SER A 314 21.86 -2.51 23.02
CA SER A 314 21.88 -1.66 24.21
C SER A 314 20.48 -1.46 24.78
N TYR A 315 20.39 -0.96 26.01
CA TYR A 315 19.11 -0.74 26.69
C TYR A 315 18.19 0.22 25.91
N ASN A 316 18.78 1.24 25.28
CA ASN A 316 18.06 2.27 24.53
C ASN A 316 17.91 1.95 23.04
N SER A 317 18.43 0.81 22.55
CA SER A 317 18.28 0.42 21.15
C SER A 317 16.79 0.24 20.81
N SER A 318 16.34 0.90 19.75
CA SER A 318 14.97 0.79 19.23
C SER A 318 14.74 -0.54 18.53
N LEU A 319 15.74 -1.03 17.80
CA LEU A 319 15.69 -2.31 17.11
C LEU A 319 15.93 -3.46 18.09
N ALA A 320 14.99 -4.41 18.07
CA ALA A 320 15.11 -5.68 18.76
C ALA A 320 15.42 -6.80 17.76
N TYR A 321 15.99 -7.88 18.28
CA TYR A 321 16.37 -9.06 17.53
C TYR A 321 15.86 -10.31 18.24
N ALA A 322 15.66 -11.38 17.47
CA ALA A 322 15.38 -12.71 17.98
C ALA A 322 16.54 -13.64 17.62
N LEU A 323 16.86 -14.58 18.53
CA LEU A 323 17.86 -15.62 18.27
C LEU A 323 17.38 -16.52 17.14
N TRP A 324 18.27 -16.82 16.19
CA TRP A 324 18.01 -17.72 15.07
C TRP A 324 18.88 -18.99 15.16
N PRO A 325 18.32 -20.20 14.91
CA PRO A 325 16.92 -20.49 14.61
C PRO A 325 15.99 -20.27 15.81
N PHE A 326 14.70 -20.05 15.55
CA PHE A 326 13.70 -19.94 16.62
C PHE A 326 13.51 -21.28 17.33
N ALA A 327 13.16 -21.22 18.62
CA ALA A 327 12.86 -22.43 19.41
C ALA A 327 11.60 -23.15 18.90
N ASP A 328 10.61 -22.39 18.43
CA ASP A 328 9.46 -22.90 17.69
C ASP A 328 9.53 -22.39 16.24
N MET A 329 9.63 -23.33 15.31
CA MET A 329 9.68 -23.11 13.87
C MET A 329 8.32 -23.41 13.19
N SER A 330 7.22 -23.42 13.96
CA SER A 330 5.88 -23.59 13.44
C SER A 330 5.51 -22.49 12.43
N ALA A 331 4.64 -22.83 11.48
CA ALA A 331 4.16 -21.88 10.48
C ALA A 331 3.51 -20.63 11.12
N ALA A 332 2.87 -20.78 12.28
CA ALA A 332 2.27 -19.67 13.02
C ALA A 332 3.31 -18.67 13.56
N VAL A 333 4.44 -19.17 14.12
CA VAL A 333 5.52 -18.30 14.60
C VAL A 333 6.23 -17.60 13.45
N LEU A 334 6.53 -18.32 12.36
CA LEU A 334 7.17 -17.74 11.17
C LEU A 334 6.27 -16.69 10.51
N HIS A 335 4.96 -16.94 10.45
CA HIS A 335 3.98 -15.98 9.96
C HIS A 335 3.94 -14.72 10.82
N ALA A 336 3.79 -14.86 12.15
CA ALA A 336 3.77 -13.73 13.08
C ALA A 336 5.07 -12.91 13.02
N TYR A 337 6.21 -13.58 12.89
CA TYR A 337 7.51 -12.93 12.70
C TYR A 337 7.55 -12.09 11.42
N LEU A 338 7.18 -12.66 10.27
CA LEU A 338 7.16 -11.94 9.00
C LEU A 338 6.15 -10.79 8.99
N LEU A 339 5.00 -10.94 9.65
CA LEU A 339 4.03 -9.86 9.80
C LEU A 339 4.63 -8.68 10.60
N GLY A 340 5.43 -8.97 11.63
CA GLY A 340 6.20 -7.97 12.36
C GLY A 340 7.18 -7.22 11.44
N ILE A 341 7.89 -7.94 10.57
CA ILE A 341 8.75 -7.35 9.55
C ILE A 341 7.93 -6.45 8.63
N PHE A 342 6.86 -6.97 8.02
CA PHE A 342 6.08 -6.27 6.98
C PHE A 342 5.37 -5.02 7.48
N SER A 343 4.88 -5.04 8.71
CA SER A 343 4.26 -3.86 9.37
C SER A 343 5.26 -2.74 9.68
N SER A 344 6.56 -3.04 9.61
CA SER A 344 7.67 -2.11 9.90
C SER A 344 8.39 -1.64 8.64
N LEU A 345 7.88 -1.96 7.43
CA LEU A 345 8.47 -1.58 6.14
C LEU A 345 7.97 -0.25 5.56
#